data_AF-A0A6P0PHQ3-F1
#
_entry.id   AF-A0A6P0PHQ3-F1
#
_cell.length_a   1.000
_cell.length_b   1.000
_cell.length_c   1.000
_cell.angle_alpha   90.00
_cell.angle_beta   90.00
_cell.angle_gamma   90.00
#
_symmetry.space_group_name_H-M   'P 1'
#
loop_
_entity.id
_entity.type
_entity.pdbx_description
1 polymer ?
#
loop_
_entity_poly.entity_id
_entity_poly.type
_entity_poly.pdbx_seq_one_letter_code
_entity_poly.pdbx_strand_id
1 'polypeptide(L)'
;MFSNIIRHLQSEGLLVMADFIANGDFDIDHEETSSYFMTKQHWVEELSPNNLQLIGAIDVSQEVANYLYDADFEENLNELYQKSYDENIKSAFQSYNQLGKLLRKGLASYVLLTANKQEYLPQEQIYQLNQEILERLLSYS
;
A
#
# COMPACT_ATOMS: atom_id res chain seq x y z
N MET A 1 -0.96 0.25 -15.20
CA MET A 1 -2.05 1.09 -14.67
C MET A 1 -1.73 2.59 -14.74
N PHE A 2 -0.55 3.01 -14.23
CA PHE A 2 -0.15 4.41 -14.14
C PHE A 2 -0.11 5.18 -15.46
N SER A 3 0.22 4.52 -16.57
CA SER A 3 0.15 5.13 -17.91
C SER A 3 -1.25 5.60 -18.30
N ASN A 4 -2.31 4.95 -17.79
CA ASN A 4 -3.66 5.43 -18.00
C ASN A 4 -4.01 6.62 -17.11
N ILE A 5 -3.56 6.59 -15.86
CA ILE A 5 -3.77 7.68 -14.89
C ILE A 5 -3.12 8.96 -15.43
N ILE A 6 -1.85 8.91 -15.84
CA ILE A 6 -1.11 10.10 -16.26
C ILE A 6 -1.69 10.76 -17.51
N ARG A 7 -2.27 9.99 -18.43
CA ARG A 7 -2.92 10.53 -19.64
C ARG A 7 -4.17 11.36 -19.32
N HIS A 8 -4.79 11.14 -18.16
CA HIS A 8 -6.01 11.85 -17.73
C HIS A 8 -5.76 12.79 -16.56
N LEU A 9 -4.56 12.75 -15.96
CA LEU A 9 -4.15 13.69 -14.93
C LEU A 9 -3.76 15.03 -15.58
N GLN A 10 -4.46 16.08 -15.15
CA GLN A 10 -4.19 17.45 -15.58
C GLN A 10 -2.80 17.90 -15.11
N SER A 11 -2.27 18.96 -15.74
CA SER A 11 -1.11 19.66 -15.21
C SER A 11 -1.42 20.16 -13.79
N GLU A 12 -0.45 20.07 -12.88
CA GLU A 12 -0.61 20.33 -11.43
C GLU A 12 -1.61 19.41 -10.69
N GLY A 13 -2.15 18.40 -11.37
CA GLY A 13 -3.03 17.41 -10.76
C GLY A 13 -2.30 16.53 -9.75
N LEU A 14 -3.03 16.12 -8.71
CA LEU A 14 -2.54 15.21 -7.67
C LEU A 14 -3.10 13.80 -7.86
N LEU A 15 -2.24 12.82 -7.67
CA LEU A 15 -2.59 11.43 -7.43
C LEU A 15 -2.39 11.14 -5.94
N VAL A 16 -3.46 10.73 -5.25
CA VAL A 16 -3.42 10.33 -3.84
C VAL A 16 -3.83 8.86 -3.76
N MET A 17 -3.01 8.04 -3.10
CA MET A 17 -3.20 6.59 -2.99
C MET A 17 -3.00 6.13 -1.55
N ALA A 18 -3.74 5.10 -1.16
CA ALA A 18 -3.50 4.33 0.05
C ALA A 18 -3.22 2.89 -0.37
N ASP A 19 -1.99 2.41 -0.18
CA ASP A 19 -1.55 1.13 -0.71
C ASP A 19 -0.43 0.52 0.14
N PHE A 20 0.02 -0.67 -0.22
CA PHE A 20 1.07 -1.40 0.49
C PHE A 20 2.43 -1.29 -0.18
N ILE A 21 3.46 -1.31 0.65
CA ILE A 21 4.86 -1.48 0.25
C ILE A 21 5.38 -2.76 0.89
N ALA A 22 5.90 -3.69 0.09
CA ALA A 22 6.67 -4.82 0.60
C ALA A 22 8.05 -4.35 1.08
N ASN A 23 8.44 -4.73 2.31
CA ASN A 23 9.71 -4.30 2.92
C ASN A 23 10.87 -5.28 2.69
N GLY A 24 10.61 -6.40 2.00
CA GLY A 24 11.64 -7.36 1.59
C GLY A 24 12.25 -7.04 0.22
N ASP A 25 13.07 -7.98 -0.28
CA ASP A 25 13.72 -7.86 -1.60
C ASP A 25 12.82 -8.27 -2.78
N PHE A 26 11.61 -8.76 -2.48
CA PHE A 26 10.66 -9.26 -3.45
C PHE A 26 9.25 -8.79 -3.12
N ASP A 27 8.44 -8.64 -4.16
CA ASP A 27 7.03 -8.30 -4.04
C ASP A 27 6.26 -9.42 -3.35
N ILE A 28 5.21 -9.06 -2.61
CA ILE A 28 4.35 -10.02 -1.94
C ILE A 28 3.10 -10.22 -2.80
N ASP A 29 2.91 -11.44 -3.30
CA ASP A 29 1.68 -11.87 -3.96
C ASP A 29 0.87 -12.75 -3.00
N HIS A 30 -0.38 -12.37 -2.75
CA HIS A 30 -1.30 -13.12 -1.93
C HIS A 30 -2.52 -13.51 -2.77
N GLU A 31 -2.42 -14.67 -3.43
CA GLU A 31 -3.41 -15.17 -4.40
C GLU A 31 -4.84 -15.24 -3.82
N GLU A 32 -4.98 -15.65 -2.56
CA GLU A 32 -6.30 -15.80 -1.91
C GLU A 32 -7.06 -14.47 -1.78
N THR A 33 -6.34 -13.34 -1.74
CA THR A 33 -6.94 -12.00 -1.61
C THR A 33 -6.74 -11.16 -2.86
N SER A 34 -6.18 -11.73 -3.93
CA SER A 34 -5.78 -11.00 -5.14
C SER A 34 -4.98 -9.72 -4.82
N SER A 35 -4.14 -9.77 -3.79
CA SER A 35 -3.39 -8.62 -3.30
C SER A 35 -1.93 -8.71 -3.72
N TYR A 36 -1.39 -7.63 -4.28
CA TYR A 36 -0.02 -7.55 -4.76
C TYR A 36 0.67 -6.34 -4.16
N PHE A 37 1.73 -6.55 -3.37
CA PHE A 37 2.47 -5.48 -2.71
C PHE A 37 3.82 -5.29 -3.38
N MET A 38 3.98 -4.16 -4.05
CA MET A 38 5.24 -3.78 -4.68
C MET A 38 6.29 -3.39 -3.64
N THR A 39 7.53 -3.79 -3.86
CA THR A 39 8.69 -3.23 -3.15
C THR A 39 8.85 -1.74 -3.43
N LYS A 40 9.61 -1.03 -2.58
CA LYS A 40 9.95 0.38 -2.82
C LYS A 40 10.58 0.60 -4.20
N GLN A 41 11.48 -0.29 -4.59
CA GLN A 41 12.16 -0.24 -5.88
C GLN A 41 11.17 -0.35 -7.04
N HIS A 42 10.25 -1.32 -6.98
CA HIS A 42 9.24 -1.49 -8.01
C HIS A 42 8.25 -0.31 -8.07
N TRP A 43 7.90 0.29 -6.93
CA TRP A 43 7.15 1.56 -6.91
C TRP A 43 7.86 2.68 -7.66
N VAL A 44 9.18 2.84 -7.49
CA VAL A 44 9.98 3.84 -8.23
C VAL A 44 9.96 3.53 -9.74
N GLU A 45 10.10 2.26 -10.10
CA GLU A 45 10.10 1.79 -11.50
C GLU A 45 8.74 1.96 -12.19
N GLU A 46 7.63 1.86 -11.46
CA GLU A 46 6.29 2.09 -12.00
C GLU A 46 5.94 3.58 -12.11
N LEU A 47 6.34 4.41 -11.13
CA LEU A 47 5.95 5.83 -11.10
C LEU A 47 6.80 6.70 -12.04
N SER A 48 8.11 6.49 -12.05
CA SER A 48 9.06 7.43 -12.68
C SER A 48 8.94 7.48 -14.21
N PRO A 49 8.81 6.37 -14.94
CA PRO A 49 8.57 6.38 -16.39
C PRO A 49 7.22 7.01 -16.78
N ASN A 50 6.28 7.07 -15.82
CA ASN A 50 4.98 7.69 -16.00
C ASN A 50 4.96 9.16 -15.55
N ASN A 51 6.13 9.81 -15.40
CA ASN A 51 6.25 11.21 -15.01
C ASN A 51 5.49 11.55 -13.72
N LEU A 52 5.37 10.59 -12.82
CA LEU A 52 4.78 10.76 -11.50
C LEU A 52 5.90 10.90 -10.47
N GLN A 53 5.97 12.08 -9.87
CA GLN A 53 6.88 12.35 -8.77
C GLN A 53 6.10 12.31 -7.46
N LEU A 54 6.55 11.49 -6.52
CA LEU A 54 6.10 11.53 -5.14
C LEU A 54 6.45 12.90 -4.55
N ILE A 55 5.53 13.44 -3.76
CA ILE A 55 5.70 14.66 -2.97
C ILE A 55 5.36 14.45 -1.50
N GLY A 56 4.83 13.27 -1.15
CA GLY A 56 4.59 12.86 0.22
C GLY A 56 4.37 11.35 0.32
N ALA A 57 4.90 10.74 1.38
CA ALA A 57 4.70 9.36 1.72
C ALA A 57 4.63 9.22 3.24
N ILE A 58 3.46 8.82 3.75
CA ILE A 58 3.19 8.67 5.18
C ILE A 58 2.95 7.20 5.46
N ASP A 59 3.70 6.63 6.40
CA ASP A 59 3.48 5.28 6.93
C ASP A 59 2.44 5.34 8.06
N VAL A 60 1.32 4.63 7.86
CA VAL A 60 0.20 4.49 8.81
C VAL A 60 0.04 3.03 9.25
N SER A 61 1.08 2.21 9.09
CA SER A 61 1.02 0.75 9.33
C SER A 61 0.66 0.41 10.76
N GLN A 62 1.19 1.16 11.73
CA GLN A 62 0.93 0.89 13.14
C GLN A 62 -0.51 1.21 13.51
N GLU A 63 -1.05 2.32 13.00
CA GLU A 63 -2.43 2.75 13.23
C GLU A 63 -3.41 1.76 12.61
N VAL A 64 -3.13 1.29 11.38
CA VAL A 64 -3.97 0.26 10.73
C VAL A 64 -3.82 -1.08 11.43
N ALA A 65 -2.62 -1.46 11.87
CA ALA A 65 -2.41 -2.65 12.69
C ALA A 65 -3.09 -2.59 14.06
N ASN A 66 -3.28 -1.39 14.61
CA ASN A 66 -4.08 -1.18 15.83
C ASN A 66 -5.57 -1.36 15.53
N TYR A 67 -6.05 -0.81 14.43
CA TYR A 67 -7.44 -0.98 13.98
C TYR A 67 -7.80 -2.45 13.72
N LEU A 68 -6.89 -3.21 13.09
CA LEU A 68 -7.13 -4.63 12.75
C LEU A 68 -6.92 -5.60 13.93
N TYR A 69 -6.45 -5.11 15.07
CA TYR A 69 -6.16 -5.98 16.20
C TYR A 69 -7.42 -6.35 16.96
N ASP A 70 -7.63 -7.66 17.07
CA ASP A 70 -8.66 -8.25 17.89
C ASP A 70 -8.03 -9.39 18.70
N ALA A 71 -8.08 -9.26 20.03
CA ALA A 71 -7.53 -10.25 20.94
C ALA A 71 -8.34 -11.57 20.92
N ASP A 72 -9.64 -11.47 20.64
CA ASP A 72 -10.60 -12.56 20.66
C ASP A 72 -11.08 -12.91 19.24
N PHE A 73 -10.23 -12.63 18.24
CA PHE A 73 -10.56 -12.75 16.81
C PHE A 73 -11.25 -14.07 16.43
N GLU A 74 -10.73 -15.20 16.90
CA GLU A 74 -11.29 -16.52 16.55
C GLU A 74 -12.70 -16.72 17.14
N GLU A 75 -12.96 -16.21 18.34
CA GLU A 75 -14.29 -16.28 18.96
C GLU A 75 -15.27 -15.39 18.19
N ASN A 76 -14.89 -14.13 17.96
CA ASN A 76 -15.70 -13.15 17.23
C ASN A 76 -16.00 -13.61 15.78
N LEU A 77 -15.03 -14.21 15.10
CA LEU A 77 -15.21 -14.75 13.75
C LEU A 77 -16.18 -15.94 13.74
N ASN A 78 -16.08 -16.85 14.71
CA ASN A 78 -16.98 -17.98 14.83
C ASN A 78 -18.42 -17.54 15.11
N GLU A 79 -18.62 -16.55 15.97
CA GLU A 79 -19.95 -15.97 16.22
C GLU A 79 -20.56 -15.34 14.94
N LEU A 80 -19.73 -14.63 14.18
CA LEU A 80 -20.15 -14.04 12.90
C LEU A 80 -20.53 -15.13 11.89
N TYR A 81 -19.68 -16.16 11.76
CA TYR A 81 -19.91 -17.26 10.83
C TYR A 81 -21.17 -18.06 11.18
N GLN A 82 -21.48 -18.27 12.46
CA GLN A 82 -22.73 -18.93 12.86
C GLN A 82 -24.01 -18.19 12.43
N LYS A 83 -23.91 -16.90 12.12
CA LYS A 83 -25.06 -16.09 11.64
C LYS A 83 -25.25 -16.14 10.13
N SER A 84 -24.17 -16.27 9.35
CA SER A 84 -24.22 -16.22 7.88
C SER A 84 -23.93 -17.55 7.18
N TYR A 85 -23.13 -18.43 7.80
CA TYR A 85 -22.54 -19.64 7.21
C TYR A 85 -21.82 -19.40 5.88
N ASP A 86 -21.30 -18.18 5.67
CA ASP A 86 -20.62 -17.79 4.44
C ASP A 86 -19.10 -17.94 4.59
N GLU A 87 -18.51 -18.90 3.87
CA GLU A 87 -17.07 -19.14 3.86
C GLU A 87 -16.27 -17.97 3.29
N ASN A 88 -16.86 -17.17 2.39
CA ASN A 88 -16.17 -16.00 1.84
C ASN A 88 -15.97 -14.93 2.91
N ILE A 89 -16.97 -14.74 3.78
CA ILE A 89 -16.87 -13.83 4.93
C ILE A 89 -15.74 -14.32 5.84
N LYS A 90 -15.74 -15.62 6.17
CA LYS A 90 -14.73 -16.19 7.05
C LYS A 90 -13.31 -16.00 6.52
N SER A 91 -13.11 -16.34 5.25
CA SER A 91 -11.81 -16.18 4.57
C SER A 91 -11.37 -14.71 4.54
N ALA A 92 -12.25 -13.79 4.16
CA ALA A 92 -11.92 -12.36 4.10
C ALA A 92 -11.47 -11.79 5.45
N PHE A 93 -12.17 -12.12 6.54
CA PHE A 93 -11.77 -11.67 7.89
C PHE A 93 -10.45 -12.31 8.35
N GLN A 94 -10.21 -13.58 8.02
CA GLN A 94 -8.92 -14.22 8.30
C GLN A 94 -7.78 -13.49 7.58
N SER A 95 -7.98 -13.12 6.32
CA SER A 95 -7.01 -12.34 5.56
C SER A 95 -6.71 -10.99 6.20
N TYR A 96 -7.72 -10.25 6.69
CA TYR A 96 -7.50 -8.99 7.41
C TYR A 96 -6.73 -9.17 8.72
N ASN A 97 -7.00 -10.24 9.47
CA ASN A 97 -6.23 -10.54 10.68
C ASN A 97 -4.76 -10.85 10.35
N GLN A 98 -4.51 -11.61 9.28
CA GLN A 98 -3.13 -11.87 8.82
C GLN A 98 -2.44 -10.61 8.35
N LEU A 99 -3.15 -9.73 7.63
CA LEU A 99 -2.64 -8.43 7.23
C LEU A 99 -2.21 -7.59 8.44
N GLY A 100 -3.04 -7.52 9.49
CA GLY A 100 -2.68 -6.83 10.73
C GLY A 100 -1.39 -7.38 11.36
N LYS A 101 -1.22 -8.72 11.39
CA LYS A 101 0.02 -9.36 11.87
C LYS A 101 1.22 -9.05 10.98
N LEU A 102 1.02 -9.00 9.67
CA LEU A 102 2.06 -8.68 8.69
C LEU A 102 2.57 -7.25 8.89
N LEU A 103 1.67 -6.28 9.05
CA LEU A 103 1.99 -4.88 9.34
C LEU A 103 2.74 -4.73 10.68
N ARG A 104 2.28 -5.41 11.75
CA ARG A 104 2.96 -5.39 13.07
C ARG A 104 4.39 -5.94 13.02
N LYS A 105 4.65 -6.90 12.13
CA LYS A 105 5.99 -7.48 11.93
C LYS A 105 6.88 -6.64 11.02
N GLY A 106 6.35 -5.55 10.44
CA GLY A 106 7.08 -4.70 9.50
C GLY A 106 7.41 -5.36 8.17
N LEU A 107 6.72 -6.46 7.81
CA LEU A 107 6.96 -7.17 6.54
C LEU A 107 6.38 -6.42 5.33
N ALA A 108 5.37 -5.60 5.57
CA ALA A 108 4.89 -4.59 4.65
C ALA A 108 4.52 -3.32 5.43
N SER A 109 4.48 -2.21 4.72
CA SER A 109 3.95 -0.94 5.20
C SER A 109 2.64 -0.62 4.49
N TYR A 110 1.65 -0.10 5.21
CA TYR A 110 0.49 0.57 4.62
C TYR A 110 0.76 2.07 4.58
N VAL A 111 0.78 2.65 3.38
CA VAL A 111 1.25 4.00 3.14
C VAL A 111 0.21 4.87 2.45
N LEU A 112 0.22 6.15 2.79
CA LEU A 112 -0.50 7.20 2.07
C LEU A 112 0.51 7.92 1.17
N LEU A 113 0.36 7.74 -0.14
CA LEU A 113 1.23 8.33 -1.16
C LEU A 113 0.52 9.51 -1.82
N THR A 114 1.24 10.62 -1.97
CA THR A 114 0.83 11.75 -2.80
C THR A 114 1.87 11.96 -3.88
N ALA A 115 1.43 11.99 -5.13
CA ALA A 115 2.26 12.26 -6.29
C ALA A 115 1.67 13.37 -7.14
N ASN A 116 2.52 14.06 -7.90
CA ASN A 116 2.11 14.99 -8.94
C ASN A 116 2.72 14.62 -10.28
N LYS A 117 2.10 15.12 -11.35
CA LYS A 117 2.63 15.00 -12.70
C LYS A 117 3.77 16.00 -12.92
N GLN A 118 4.90 15.53 -13.42
CA GLN A 118 6.07 16.34 -13.74
C GLN A 118 6.39 16.29 -15.24
N GLU A 119 6.03 17.34 -15.97
CA GLU A 119 6.19 17.36 -17.44
C GLU A 119 7.58 17.80 -17.90
N TYR A 120 8.33 18.49 -17.03
CA TYR A 120 9.58 19.16 -17.39
C TYR A 120 10.82 18.61 -16.67
N LEU A 121 10.63 17.70 -15.71
CA LEU A 121 11.76 17.05 -15.03
C LEU A 121 12.20 15.80 -15.81
N PRO A 122 13.52 15.59 -15.99
CA PRO A 122 14.03 14.33 -16.52
C PRO A 122 13.58 13.13 -15.66
N GLN A 123 13.25 12.02 -16.31
CA GLN A 123 12.78 10.81 -15.61
C GLN A 123 13.80 10.25 -14.62
N GLU A 124 15.10 10.38 -14.90
CA GLU A 124 16.17 10.00 -13.97
C GLU A 124 16.13 10.83 -12.68
N GLN A 125 15.80 12.12 -12.79
CA GLN A 125 15.65 12.98 -11.62
C GLN A 125 14.39 12.64 -10.83
N ILE A 126 13.27 12.34 -11.52
CA ILE A 126 12.04 11.86 -10.88
C ILE A 126 12.31 10.54 -10.13
N TYR A 127 13.07 9.63 -10.74
CA TYR A 127 13.47 8.36 -10.14
C TYR A 127 14.22 8.59 -8.82
N GLN A 128 15.24 9.45 -8.82
CA GLN A 128 16.03 9.76 -7.62
C GLN A 128 15.14 10.37 -6.52
N LEU A 129 14.29 11.33 -6.86
CA LEU A 129 13.37 11.97 -5.91
C LEU A 129 12.36 10.98 -5.30
N ASN A 130 11.83 10.08 -6.13
CA ASN A 130 10.91 9.02 -5.67
C ASN A 130 11.61 8.07 -4.70
N GLN A 131 12.84 7.66 -5.03
CA GLN A 131 13.64 6.80 -4.16
C GLN A 131 13.90 7.47 -2.81
N GLU A 132 14.34 8.73 -2.79
CA GLU A 132 14.60 9.49 -1.56
C GLU A 132 13.37 9.57 -0.65
N ILE A 133 12.18 9.78 -1.22
CA ILE A 133 10.92 9.84 -0.45
C ILE A 133 10.58 8.47 0.14
N LEU A 134 10.69 7.39 -0.64
CA LEU A 134 10.34 6.05 -0.16
C LEU A 134 11.35 5.49 0.84
N GLU A 135 12.61 5.94 0.79
CA GLU A 135 13.62 5.63 1.82
C GLU A 135 13.31 6.33 3.16
N ARG A 136 12.54 7.43 3.14
CA ARG A 136 12.24 8.26 4.31
C ARG A 136 10.74 8.44 4.51
N LEU A 137 10.02 7.34 4.60
CA LEU A 137 8.60 7.36 4.96
C LEU A 137 8.41 8.12 6.28
N LEU A 138 7.48 9.08 6.28
CA LEU A 138 7.14 9.82 7.49
C LEU A 138 6.19 8.96 8.34
N SER A 139 6.52 8.77 9.61
CA SER A 139 5.57 8.14 10.55
C SER A 139 4.34 9.04 10.73
N TYR A 140 3.16 8.45 10.84
CA TYR A 140 1.93 9.19 11.16
C TYR A 140 1.96 9.82 12.56
N SER A 141 2.65 9.17 13.50
CA SER A 141 2.74 9.54 14.93
C SER A 141 3.81 10.57 15.25
#